data_AF-A0A7S2GCG6-F1
#
_entry.id   AF-A0A7S2GCG6-F1
#
_cell.length_a   1.000
_cell.length_b   1.000
_cell.length_c   1.000
_cell.angle_alpha   90.00
_cell.angle_beta   90.00
_cell.angle_gamma   90.00
#
_symmetry.space_group_name_H-M   'P 1'
#
loop_
_entity.id
_entity.type
_entity.pdbx_description
1 polymer ?
#
loop_
_entity_poly.entity_id
_entity_poly.type
_entity_poly.pdbx_seq_one_letter_code
_entity_poly.pdbx_strand_id
1 'polypeptide(L)'
;GFADTRGIEYDQQHIGNIVGCLKEVEYLNCIILVINGRASRMTTMLKYVLTQVCSIMPRTILQQVFIVFTNTADDLQLNFDISQLRHYFDESIAQQYIVLENPLASIEKAVKNACQIPKQRLACALGSSLEQAFGALTDMFDRIVKFQPVHTNDFMK
;
A
#
# COMPACT_ATOMS: atom_id res chain seq x y z
N GLY A 1 7.33 -5.78 10.45
CA GLY A 1 6.32 -4.82 9.98
C GLY A 1 5.70 -4.20 11.19
N PHE A 2 5.21 -2.97 11.10
CA PHE A 2 4.53 -2.34 12.23
C PHE A 2 3.35 -3.18 12.71
N ALA A 3 3.17 -3.23 14.03
CA ALA A 3 2.14 -4.00 14.72
C ALA A 3 2.19 -5.50 14.47
N ASP A 4 3.39 -6.04 14.36
CA ASP A 4 3.61 -7.45 14.62
C ASP A 4 3.26 -7.73 16.09
N THR A 5 2.52 -8.81 16.34
CA THR A 5 1.96 -9.22 17.65
C THR A 5 2.99 -9.45 18.77
N ARG A 6 4.27 -9.12 18.53
CA ARG A 6 5.42 -9.33 19.39
C ARG A 6 5.73 -8.14 20.32
N GLY A 7 4.98 -7.03 20.24
CA GLY A 7 4.98 -5.94 21.23
C GLY A 7 5.68 -4.64 20.79
N ILE A 8 5.60 -3.61 21.65
CA ILE A 8 6.07 -2.22 21.40
C ILE A 8 7.57 -2.15 21.10
N GLU A 9 8.37 -3.05 21.67
CA GLU A 9 9.82 -3.11 21.44
C GLU A 9 10.17 -3.45 19.98
N TYR A 10 9.38 -4.32 19.33
CA TYR A 10 9.55 -4.64 17.92
C TYR A 10 9.12 -3.50 17.01
N ASP A 11 8.14 -2.70 17.42
CA ASP A 11 7.75 -1.50 16.67
C ASP A 11 8.86 -0.45 16.71
N GLN A 12 9.53 -0.25 17.84
CA GLN A 12 10.72 0.61 17.91
C GLN A 12 11.85 0.10 17.01
N GLN A 13 12.08 -1.22 16.96
CA GLN A 13 13.05 -1.80 16.04
C GLN A 13 12.66 -1.56 14.57
N HIS A 14 11.38 -1.69 14.23
CA HIS A 14 10.89 -1.44 12.87
C HIS A 14 11.00 0.03 12.48
N ILE A 15 10.71 0.96 13.39
CA ILE A 15 10.98 2.39 13.19
C ILE A 15 12.46 2.62 12.95
N GLY A 16 13.33 2.05 13.81
CA GLY A 16 14.78 2.16 13.68
C GLY A 16 15.29 1.66 12.33
N ASN A 17 14.76 0.53 11.84
CA ASN A 17 15.11 0.01 10.53
C ASN A 17 14.66 0.93 9.39
N ILE A 18 13.44 1.49 9.47
CA ILE A 18 12.94 2.43 8.45
C ILE A 18 13.81 3.68 8.41
N VAL A 19 14.07 4.29 9.56
CA VAL A 19 14.94 5.46 9.67
C VAL A 19 16.36 5.11 9.19
N GLY A 20 16.87 3.94 9.53
CA GLY A 20 18.15 3.42 9.04
C GLY A 20 18.21 3.37 7.52
N CYS A 21 17.22 2.76 6.86
CA CYS A 21 17.13 2.72 5.40
C CYS A 21 16.99 4.12 4.78
N LEU A 22 16.25 5.03 5.43
CA LEU A 22 16.11 6.41 4.95
C LEU A 22 17.44 7.18 4.98
N LYS A 23 18.38 6.81 5.87
CA LYS A 23 19.73 7.42 5.88
C LYS A 23 20.59 7.00 4.69
N GLU A 24 20.30 5.85 4.08
CA GLU A 24 21.07 5.31 2.96
C GLU A 24 20.64 5.87 1.60
N VAL A 25 19.52 6.60 1.55
CA VAL A 25 18.99 7.21 0.33
C VAL A 25 18.97 8.74 0.48
N GLU A 26 19.27 9.46 -0.60
CA GLU A 26 19.33 10.92 -0.59
C GLU A 26 17.94 11.56 -0.68
N TYR A 27 17.03 10.93 -1.44
CA TYR A 27 15.68 11.42 -1.67
C TYR A 27 14.64 10.32 -1.50
N LEU A 28 13.44 10.73 -1.10
CA LEU A 28 12.24 9.91 -1.03
C LEU A 28 11.14 10.55 -1.90
N ASN A 29 10.57 9.79 -2.83
CA ASN A 29 9.54 10.30 -3.75
C ASN A 29 8.12 10.19 -3.18
N CYS A 30 7.82 9.12 -2.45
CA CYS A 30 6.49 8.90 -1.87
C CYS A 30 6.52 7.80 -0.81
N ILE A 31 5.42 7.71 -0.06
CA ILE A 31 5.12 6.57 0.82
C ILE A 31 3.97 5.79 0.21
N ILE A 32 4.18 4.49 -0.03
CA ILE A 32 3.11 3.60 -0.50
C ILE A 32 2.50 2.85 0.69
N LEU A 33 1.21 3.03 0.91
CA LEU A 33 0.44 2.34 1.94
C LEU A 33 -0.38 1.20 1.32
N VAL A 34 -0.05 -0.03 1.69
CA VAL A 34 -0.80 -1.21 1.24
C VAL A 34 -1.88 -1.54 2.28
N ILE A 35 -3.16 -1.45 1.89
CA ILE A 35 -4.31 -1.63 2.77
C ILE A 35 -5.22 -2.73 2.21
N ASN A 36 -5.86 -3.51 3.07
CA ASN A 36 -6.89 -4.47 2.62
C ASN A 36 -8.20 -3.71 2.29
N GLY A 37 -8.57 -3.66 1.02
CA GLY A 37 -9.76 -2.95 0.52
C GLY A 37 -11.09 -3.57 0.92
N ARG A 38 -11.13 -4.83 1.36
CA ARG A 38 -12.36 -5.49 1.84
C ARG A 38 -12.72 -5.10 3.27
N ALA A 39 -11.77 -4.61 4.04
CA ALA A 39 -12.03 -4.14 5.39
C ALA A 39 -12.76 -2.80 5.31
N SER A 40 -13.97 -2.72 5.89
CA SER A 40 -14.78 -1.49 5.81
C SER A 40 -14.30 -0.35 6.70
N ARG A 41 -13.44 -0.65 7.69
CA ARG A 41 -12.95 0.32 8.66
C ARG A 41 -11.47 0.10 8.91
N MET A 42 -10.77 1.19 9.24
CA MET A 42 -9.44 1.13 9.80
C MET A 42 -9.43 0.32 11.09
N THR A 43 -8.59 -0.71 11.12
CA THR A 43 -8.32 -1.48 12.34
C THR A 43 -7.59 -0.60 13.36
N THR A 44 -7.69 -0.91 14.65
CA THR A 44 -6.90 -0.26 15.70
C THR A 44 -5.41 -0.33 15.39
N MET A 45 -4.98 -1.45 14.81
CA MET A 45 -3.62 -1.63 14.33
C MET A 45 -3.25 -0.59 13.28
N LEU A 46 -4.03 -0.46 12.19
CA LEU A 46 -3.72 0.50 11.13
C LEU A 46 -3.68 1.94 11.67
N LYS A 47 -4.61 2.31 12.56
CA LYS A 47 -4.59 3.62 13.24
C LYS A 47 -3.29 3.86 13.99
N TYR A 48 -2.85 2.88 14.78
CA TYR A 48 -1.59 2.95 15.51
C TYR A 48 -0.39 3.13 14.57
N VAL A 49 -0.30 2.33 13.50
CA VAL A 49 0.79 2.43 12.51
C VAL A 49 0.82 3.81 11.88
N LEU A 50 -0.33 4.33 11.42
CA LEU A 50 -0.39 5.66 10.81
C LEU A 50 0.01 6.76 11.79
N THR A 51 -0.42 6.67 13.05
CA THR A 51 0.02 7.62 14.09
C THR A 51 1.53 7.60 14.27
N GLN A 52 2.16 6.42 14.31
CA GLN A 52 3.62 6.32 14.41
C GLN A 52 4.31 6.90 13.17
N VAL A 53 3.87 6.53 11.97
CA VAL A 53 4.43 7.05 10.70
C VAL A 53 4.30 8.57 10.64
N CYS A 54 3.13 9.14 10.92
CA CYS A 54 2.93 10.59 10.93
C CYS A 54 3.76 11.32 12.00
N SER A 55 4.18 10.63 13.07
CA SER A 55 5.01 11.22 14.13
C SER A 55 6.50 11.30 13.77
N ILE A 56 6.99 10.38 12.93
CA ILE A 56 8.41 10.31 12.55
C ILE A 56 8.70 10.90 11.16
N MET A 57 7.68 11.03 10.32
CA MET A 57 7.83 11.51 8.94
C MET A 57 7.63 13.04 8.86
N PRO A 58 8.46 13.76 8.09
CA PRO A 58 8.23 15.16 7.78
C PRO A 58 6.88 15.40 7.13
N ARG A 59 6.25 16.54 7.40
CA ARG A 59 4.95 16.89 6.79
C ARG A 59 4.99 16.90 5.25
N THR A 60 6.13 17.27 4.66
CA THR A 60 6.33 17.33 3.21
C THR A 60 6.11 15.98 2.53
N ILE A 61 6.62 14.89 3.10
CA ILE A 61 6.42 13.55 2.53
C ILE A 61 5.01 13.00 2.83
N LEU A 62 4.37 13.41 3.92
CA LEU A 62 3.00 12.99 4.24
C LEU A 62 1.96 13.49 3.22
N GLN A 63 2.31 14.50 2.41
CA GLN A 63 1.51 14.95 1.26
C GLN A 63 1.72 14.10 -0.01
N GLN A 64 2.71 13.19 0.01
CA GLN A 64 3.11 12.33 -1.09
C GLN A 64 2.88 10.87 -0.72
N VAL A 65 1.65 10.58 -0.26
CA VAL A 65 1.23 9.24 0.13
C VAL A 65 0.36 8.67 -0.98
N PHE A 66 0.63 7.42 -1.35
CA PHE A 66 -0.13 6.68 -2.35
C PHE A 66 -0.69 5.41 -1.73
N ILE A 67 -1.95 5.09 -1.98
CA ILE A 67 -2.60 3.91 -1.38
C ILE A 67 -2.76 2.81 -2.43
N VAL A 68 -2.43 1.59 -2.03
CA VAL A 68 -2.71 0.38 -2.81
C VAL A 68 -3.70 -0.47 -2.02
N PHE A 69 -4.95 -0.51 -2.47
CA PHE A 69 -5.94 -1.40 -1.90
C PHE A 69 -5.80 -2.79 -2.48
N THR A 70 -5.55 -3.77 -1.61
CA THR A 70 -5.42 -5.18 -1.96
C THR A 70 -6.65 -5.98 -1.57
N ASN A 71 -6.77 -7.21 -2.09
CA ASN A 71 -7.89 -8.12 -1.88
C ASN A 71 -9.24 -7.62 -2.43
N THR A 72 -9.23 -6.60 -3.27
CA THR A 72 -10.40 -6.06 -3.94
C THR A 72 -10.10 -6.04 -5.44
N ALA A 73 -11.08 -6.39 -6.28
CA ALA A 73 -10.88 -6.49 -7.72
C ALA A 73 -11.03 -5.14 -8.45
N ASP A 74 -11.88 -4.26 -7.94
CA ASP A 74 -12.21 -2.97 -8.57
C ASP A 74 -12.75 -1.96 -7.53
N ASP A 75 -12.92 -0.71 -7.95
CA ASP A 75 -13.44 0.39 -7.10
C ASP A 75 -14.85 0.12 -6.55
N LEU A 76 -15.71 -0.61 -7.29
CA LEU A 76 -17.08 -0.90 -6.86
C LEU A 76 -17.11 -1.91 -5.72
N GLN A 77 -16.06 -2.73 -5.59
CA GLN A 77 -15.87 -3.70 -4.52
C GLN A 77 -15.00 -3.16 -3.36
N LEU A 78 -14.56 -1.91 -3.45
CA LEU A 78 -13.79 -1.27 -2.38
C LEU A 78 -14.73 -0.93 -1.22
N ASN A 79 -14.59 -1.66 -0.12
CA ASN A 79 -15.38 -1.43 1.09
C ASN A 79 -14.73 -0.44 2.04
N PHE A 80 -13.41 -0.23 1.92
CA PHE A 80 -12.66 0.63 2.82
C PHE A 80 -13.08 2.09 2.67
N ASP A 81 -13.47 2.70 3.79
CA ASP A 81 -13.84 4.10 3.85
C ASP A 81 -12.59 5.00 3.84
N ILE A 82 -12.22 5.48 2.66
CA ILE A 82 -11.05 6.35 2.42
C ILE A 82 -11.11 7.62 3.27
N SER A 83 -12.31 8.11 3.61
CA SER A 83 -12.45 9.35 4.41
C SER A 83 -11.78 9.23 5.78
N GLN A 84 -11.61 8.02 6.30
CA GLN A 84 -10.92 7.75 7.57
C GLN A 84 -9.44 8.11 7.53
N LEU A 85 -8.83 8.16 6.34
CA LEU A 85 -7.42 8.52 6.16
C LEU A 85 -7.17 10.03 6.17
N ARG A 86 -8.22 10.85 5.98
CA ARG A 86 -8.12 12.33 6.00
C ARG A 86 -7.71 12.90 7.36
N HIS A 87 -7.80 12.10 8.42
CA HIS A 87 -7.26 12.49 9.72
C HIS A 87 -5.72 12.52 9.74
N TYR A 88 -5.08 11.78 8.83
CA TYR A 88 -3.63 11.58 8.79
C TYR A 88 -2.97 12.27 7.59
N PHE A 89 -3.73 12.45 6.51
CA PHE A 89 -3.26 12.98 5.23
C PHE A 89 -4.21 14.04 4.68
N ASP A 90 -3.71 14.85 3.74
CA ASP A 90 -4.48 15.91 3.10
C ASP A 90 -5.60 15.34 2.20
N GLU A 91 -6.54 16.21 1.81
CA GLU A 91 -7.72 15.85 0.98
C GLU A 91 -7.37 15.19 -0.37
N SER A 92 -6.15 15.39 -0.89
CA SER A 92 -5.67 14.73 -2.10
C SER A 92 -5.65 13.20 -2.00
N ILE A 93 -5.59 12.65 -0.78
CA ILE A 93 -5.52 11.22 -0.54
C ILE A 93 -6.71 10.46 -1.14
N ALA A 94 -7.87 11.13 -1.28
CA ALA A 94 -9.06 10.55 -1.87
C ALA A 94 -8.89 10.17 -3.35
N GLN A 95 -7.88 10.70 -4.04
CA GLN A 95 -7.58 10.42 -5.45
C GLN A 95 -6.23 9.72 -5.65
N GLN A 96 -5.45 9.56 -4.58
CA GLN A 96 -4.10 8.97 -4.63
C GLN A 96 -4.14 7.50 -4.25
N TYR A 97 -4.93 6.72 -4.99
CA TYR A 97 -4.99 5.28 -4.77
C TYR A 97 -5.18 4.49 -6.05
N ILE A 98 -4.82 3.20 -5.98
CA ILE A 98 -5.25 2.16 -6.92
C ILE A 98 -5.86 0.99 -6.16
N VAL A 99 -6.64 0.19 -6.87
CA VAL A 99 -7.02 -1.15 -6.44
C VAL A 99 -6.13 -2.15 -7.18
N LEU A 100 -5.49 -3.05 -6.43
CA LEU A 100 -4.59 -4.06 -6.97
C LEU A 100 -4.88 -5.41 -6.32
N GLU A 101 -5.54 -6.29 -7.05
CA GLU A 101 -5.59 -7.69 -6.68
C GLU A 101 -4.27 -8.36 -7.03
N ASN A 102 -3.63 -9.03 -6.04
CA ASN A 102 -2.32 -9.63 -6.23
C ASN A 102 -2.40 -10.82 -7.22
N PRO A 103 -1.86 -10.69 -8.45
CA PRO A 103 -1.97 -11.75 -9.45
C PRO A 103 -1.17 -13.00 -9.05
N LEU A 104 -0.13 -12.87 -8.22
CA LEU A 104 0.64 -14.01 -7.73
C LEU A 104 -0.21 -14.92 -6.84
N ALA A 105 -1.11 -14.33 -6.03
CA ALA A 105 -2.04 -15.10 -5.21
C ALA A 105 -3.02 -15.90 -6.09
N SER A 106 -3.46 -15.33 -7.22
CA SER A 106 -4.28 -16.02 -8.21
C SER A 106 -3.53 -17.18 -8.87
N ILE A 107 -2.25 -16.99 -9.21
CA ILE A 107 -1.39 -18.05 -9.76
C ILE A 107 -1.22 -19.19 -8.75
N GLU A 108 -0.90 -18.87 -7.50
CA GLU A 108 -0.73 -19.88 -6.45
C GLU A 108 -2.03 -20.70 -6.24
N LYS A 109 -3.18 -20.03 -6.21
CA LYS A 109 -4.49 -20.68 -6.15
C LYS A 109 -4.77 -21.54 -7.39
N ALA A 110 -4.38 -21.09 -8.58
CA ALA A 110 -4.55 -21.84 -9.81
C ALA A 110 -3.72 -23.14 -9.78
N VAL A 111 -2.47 -23.07 -9.32
CA VAL A 111 -1.60 -24.25 -9.16
C VAL A 111 -2.20 -25.24 -8.17
N LYS A 112 -2.70 -24.77 -7.02
CA LYS A 112 -3.33 -25.62 -6.00
C LYS A 112 -4.63 -26.28 -6.49
N ASN A 113 -5.38 -25.62 -7.37
CA ASN A 113 -6.69 -26.08 -7.85
C ASN A 113 -6.67 -26.59 -9.30
N ALA A 114 -5.50 -26.88 -9.87
CA ALA A 114 -5.33 -27.18 -11.29
C ALA A 114 -6.15 -28.40 -11.78
N CYS A 115 -6.50 -29.32 -10.88
CA CYS A 115 -7.31 -30.50 -11.19
C CYS A 115 -8.84 -30.26 -11.11
N GLN A 116 -9.28 -29.15 -10.51
CA GLN A 116 -10.69 -28.87 -10.21
C GLN A 116 -11.32 -27.83 -11.13
N ILE A 117 -10.49 -27.01 -11.79
CA ILE A 117 -10.95 -25.92 -12.65
C ILE A 117 -10.51 -26.18 -14.10
N PRO A 118 -11.40 -26.05 -15.09
CA PRO A 118 -11.03 -26.20 -16.50
C PRO A 118 -9.86 -25.28 -16.88
N LYS A 119 -8.85 -25.83 -17.57
CA LYS A 119 -7.62 -25.11 -17.97
C LYS A 119 -7.89 -23.78 -18.67
N GLN A 120 -8.90 -23.75 -19.56
CA GLN A 120 -9.25 -22.53 -20.30
C GLN A 120 -9.81 -21.43 -19.39
N ARG A 121 -10.61 -21.80 -18.38
CA ARG A 121 -11.11 -20.84 -17.38
C ARG A 121 -9.99 -20.29 -16.51
N LEU A 122 -9.04 -21.14 -16.11
CA LEU A 122 -7.85 -20.71 -15.38
C LEU A 122 -7.00 -19.75 -16.22
N ALA A 123 -6.74 -20.08 -17.48
CA ALA A 123 -5.96 -19.24 -18.38
C ALA A 123 -6.60 -17.86 -18.57
N CYS A 124 -7.92 -17.81 -18.83
CA CYS A 124 -8.63 -16.53 -18.96
C CYS A 124 -8.58 -15.70 -17.67
N ALA A 125 -8.86 -16.30 -16.51
CA ALA A 125 -8.87 -15.58 -15.23
C ALA A 125 -7.48 -15.05 -14.85
N LEU A 126 -6.42 -15.83 -15.10
CA LEU A 126 -5.04 -15.40 -14.85
C LEU A 126 -4.61 -14.29 -15.83
N GLY A 127 -4.96 -14.43 -17.11
CA GLY A 127 -4.69 -13.41 -18.12
C GLY A 127 -5.32 -12.06 -17.76
N SER A 128 -6.62 -12.06 -17.46
CA SER A 128 -7.32 -10.82 -17.08
C SER A 128 -6.78 -10.22 -15.78
N SER A 129 -6.47 -11.06 -14.78
CA SER A 129 -5.91 -10.60 -13.50
C SER A 129 -4.53 -9.96 -13.67
N LEU A 130 -3.68 -10.52 -14.53
CA LEU A 130 -2.36 -9.95 -14.83
C LEU A 130 -2.49 -8.64 -15.59
N GLU A 131 -3.33 -8.58 -16.63
CA GLU A 131 -3.57 -7.36 -17.41
C GLU A 131 -4.07 -6.21 -16.52
N GLN A 132 -5.04 -6.50 -15.65
CA GLN A 132 -5.54 -5.53 -14.68
C GLN A 132 -4.45 -5.05 -13.72
N ALA A 133 -3.64 -5.97 -13.19
CA ALA A 133 -2.53 -5.63 -12.30
C ALA A 133 -1.49 -4.75 -12.99
N PHE A 134 -1.13 -5.04 -14.24
CA PHE A 134 -0.21 -4.21 -15.03
C PHE A 134 -0.79 -2.82 -15.31
N GLY A 135 -2.08 -2.73 -15.66
CA GLY A 135 -2.77 -1.45 -15.84
C GLY A 135 -2.74 -0.60 -14.58
N ALA A 136 -3.10 -1.20 -13.43
CA ALA A 136 -3.12 -0.52 -12.14
C ALA A 136 -1.71 -0.06 -11.71
N LEU A 137 -0.69 -0.91 -11.90
CA LEU A 137 0.70 -0.55 -11.59
C LEU A 137 1.21 0.58 -12.49
N THR A 138 0.90 0.55 -13.79
CA THR A 138 1.25 1.63 -14.73
C THR A 138 0.65 2.95 -14.27
N ASP A 139 -0.65 2.97 -13.94
CA ASP A 139 -1.33 4.17 -13.44
C ASP A 139 -0.72 4.68 -12.12
N MET A 140 -0.39 3.77 -11.20
CA MET A 140 0.32 4.12 -9.97
C MET A 140 1.67 4.78 -10.26
N PHE A 141 2.52 4.19 -11.11
CA PHE A 141 3.82 4.76 -11.43
C PHE A 141 3.70 6.10 -12.16
N ASP A 142 2.76 6.25 -13.09
CA ASP A 142 2.50 7.53 -13.79
C ASP A 142 2.08 8.66 -12.84
N ARG A 143 1.42 8.31 -11.72
CA ARG A 143 1.08 9.27 -10.67
C ARG A 143 2.24 9.54 -9.73
N ILE A 144 2.95 8.49 -9.29
CA ILE A 144 4.08 8.61 -8.35
C ILE A 144 5.24 9.41 -8.95
N VAL A 145 5.54 9.25 -10.25
CA VAL A 145 6.61 10.00 -10.94
C VAL A 145 6.39 11.51 -10.90
N LYS A 146 5.16 11.98 -10.68
CA LYS A 146 4.84 13.41 -10.57
C LYS A 146 5.16 13.99 -9.18
N PHE A 147 5.41 13.16 -8.17
CA PHE A 147 5.79 13.63 -6.84
C PHE A 147 7.21 14.20 -6.84
N GLN A 148 7.37 15.32 -6.15
CA GLN A 148 8.66 16.00 -6.01
C GLN A 148 9.53 15.25 -5.01
N PRO A 149 10.76 14.85 -5.36
CA PRO A 149 11.64 14.18 -4.41
C PRO A 149 11.86 15.03 -3.14
N VAL A 150 11.67 14.43 -1.97
CA VAL A 150 11.93 15.05 -0.67
C VAL A 150 13.27 14.57 -0.15
N HIS A 151 14.17 15.49 0.20
CA HIS A 151 15.48 15.12 0.70
C HIS A 151 15.38 14.47 2.08
N THR A 152 16.06 13.34 2.27
CA THR A 152 16.05 12.58 3.54
C THR A 152 16.65 13.32 4.74
N ASN A 153 17.37 14.42 4.54
CA ASN A 153 17.85 15.29 5.61
C ASN A 153 16.71 15.86 6.47
N ASP A 154 15.52 16.01 5.89
CA ASP A 154 14.34 16.49 6.63
C ASP A 154 13.82 15.47 7.65
N PHE A 155 14.17 14.19 7.51
CA PHE A 155 13.76 13.08 8.37
C PHE A 155 14.72 12.88 9.55
N MET A 156 15.83 13.61 9.57
CA MET A 156 16.97 13.42 10.48
C MET A 156 17.07 14.52 11.55
N LYS A 157 16.05 15.39 11.64
CA LYS A 157 15.92 16.47 12.62
C LYS A 157 15.24 15.95 13.88
#